data_AF-A0A6P0U0R3-F1
#
_entry.id   AF-A0A6P0U0R3-F1
#
_cell.length_a   1.000
_cell.length_b   1.000
_cell.length_c   1.000
_cell.angle_alpha   90.00
_cell.angle_beta   90.00
_cell.angle_gamma   90.00
#
_symmetry.space_group_name_H-M   'P 1'
#
loop_
_entity.id
_entity.type
_entity.pdbx_description
1 polymer ?
#
loop_
_entity_poly.entity_id
_entity_poly.type
_entity_poly.pdbx_seq_one_letter_code
_entity_poly.pdbx_strand_id
1 'polypeptide(L)'
;MDNLNEYPKIIQTLLENNDFWQKVAIAIISGFSVALFNYFSSNKQRQDQAMELSYTINTLSILEFKKDIGQKNISILYGEDYELADLYLISCNIENTGRKVIKNEEITFDFLHTNVGILEQFSDPPLNDNSMGMDEIKIEDIKQGEVKKRYFFREILPKSKVEFRFLSGRRTQEDKVPKLFVSNKDTNKVDLTPKEYKGERDEISRIMNFVSFLILFFTLPQILELIPFSGDILAFLAKLVIFVIIIRDIGTFSKKIAELLILPFQISKTQRAKYNINIQDSKIEDSGISI
;
A
#
# COMPACT_ATOMS: atom_id res chain seq x y z
N MET A 1 -0.17 0.65 68.06
CA MET A 1 0.77 0.11 67.05
C MET A 1 0.00 -0.97 66.31
N ASP A 2 -1.11 -0.61 65.65
CA ASP A 2 -2.25 -1.54 65.43
C ASP A 2 -2.70 -1.68 63.97
N ASN A 3 -1.91 -1.21 63.00
CA ASN A 3 -2.39 -1.10 61.61
C ASN A 3 -1.76 -2.11 60.62
N LEU A 4 -0.97 -3.07 61.10
CA LEU A 4 -0.30 -4.08 60.28
C LEU A 4 -1.04 -5.42 60.20
N ASN A 5 -2.00 -5.68 61.10
CA ASN A 5 -2.80 -6.91 61.13
C ASN A 5 -4.13 -6.84 60.37
N GLU A 6 -4.55 -5.66 59.90
CA GLU A 6 -5.78 -5.52 59.08
C GLU A 6 -5.54 -5.83 57.60
N TYR A 7 -4.39 -5.46 57.04
CA TYR A 7 -4.05 -5.74 55.64
C TYR A 7 -4.11 -7.22 55.25
N PRO A 8 -3.53 -8.17 56.04
CA PRO A 8 -3.64 -9.59 55.74
C PRO A 8 -5.09 -10.07 55.76
N LYS A 9 -5.92 -9.58 56.70
CA LYS A 9 -7.33 -9.94 56.82
C LYS A 9 -8.17 -9.41 55.66
N ILE A 10 -7.93 -8.17 55.23
CA ILE A 10 -8.60 -7.56 54.07
C ILE A 10 -8.23 -8.30 52.79
N ILE A 11 -6.97 -8.69 52.63
CA ILE A 11 -6.51 -9.51 51.49
C ILE A 11 -7.15 -10.90 51.52
N GLN A 12 -7.24 -11.55 52.69
CA GLN A 12 -7.93 -12.84 52.85
C GLN A 12 -9.42 -12.74 52.52
N THR A 13 -10.12 -11.72 53.03
CA THR A 13 -11.55 -11.51 52.72
C THR A 13 -11.78 -11.16 51.25
N LEU A 14 -10.86 -10.45 50.60
CA LEU A 14 -10.91 -10.20 49.15
C LEU A 14 -10.65 -11.46 48.33
N LEU A 15 -9.72 -12.33 48.75
CA LEU A 15 -9.43 -13.61 48.08
C LEU A 15 -10.58 -14.61 48.19
N GLU A 16 -11.31 -14.59 49.32
CA GLU A 16 -12.47 -15.47 49.56
C GLU A 16 -13.78 -14.92 48.97
N ASN A 17 -13.81 -13.65 48.56
CA ASN A 17 -15.00 -13.02 47.98
C ASN A 17 -15.23 -13.48 46.53
N ASN A 18 -15.93 -14.61 46.40
CA ASN A 18 -16.28 -15.21 45.12
C ASN A 18 -17.10 -14.26 44.21
N ASP A 19 -17.95 -13.40 44.78
CA ASP A 19 -18.76 -12.43 44.00
C ASP A 19 -17.88 -11.34 43.35
N PHE A 20 -16.83 -10.88 44.05
CA PHE A 20 -15.85 -9.95 43.47
C PHE A 20 -15.10 -10.59 42.29
N TRP A 21 -14.54 -11.79 42.47
CA TRP A 21 -13.78 -12.47 41.43
C TRP A 21 -14.64 -12.93 40.24
N GLN A 22 -15.90 -13.29 40.48
CA GLN A 22 -16.87 -13.53 39.41
C GLN A 22 -17.13 -12.27 38.58
N LYS A 23 -17.31 -11.11 39.22
CA LYS A 23 -17.49 -9.83 38.50
C LYS A 23 -16.26 -9.45 37.69
N VAL A 24 -15.06 -9.66 38.24
CA VAL A 24 -13.78 -9.44 37.53
C VAL A 24 -13.67 -10.37 36.32
N ALA A 25 -13.96 -11.67 36.49
CA ALA A 25 -13.94 -12.64 35.39
C ALA A 25 -14.94 -12.27 34.29
N ILE A 26 -16.17 -11.91 34.65
CA ILE A 26 -17.20 -11.47 33.70
C ILE A 26 -16.77 -10.20 32.96
N ALA A 27 -16.16 -9.23 33.64
CA ALA A 27 -15.66 -8.00 33.02
C ALA A 27 -14.54 -8.29 32.00
N ILE A 28 -13.60 -9.16 32.33
CA ILE A 28 -12.51 -9.54 31.42
C ILE A 28 -13.06 -10.32 30.20
N ILE A 29 -13.92 -11.31 30.44
CA ILE A 29 -14.51 -12.13 29.37
C ILE A 29 -15.37 -11.27 28.44
N SER A 30 -16.19 -10.37 28.99
CA SER A 30 -17.04 -9.47 28.19
C SER A 30 -16.19 -8.49 27.39
N GLY A 31 -15.17 -7.86 28.00
CA GLY A 31 -14.25 -6.98 27.29
C GLY A 31 -13.50 -7.69 26.16
N PHE A 32 -12.98 -8.90 26.42
CA PHE A 32 -12.31 -9.71 25.41
C PHE A 32 -13.27 -10.17 24.30
N SER A 33 -14.49 -10.57 24.64
CA SER A 33 -15.52 -10.98 23.69
C SER A 33 -15.94 -9.81 22.79
N VAL A 34 -16.10 -8.61 23.34
CA VAL A 34 -16.38 -7.38 22.57
C VAL A 34 -15.20 -7.04 21.67
N ALA A 35 -13.96 -7.14 22.15
CA ALA A 35 -12.77 -6.91 21.33
C ALA A 35 -12.68 -7.92 20.16
N LEU A 36 -12.91 -9.21 20.41
CA LEU A 36 -12.96 -10.24 19.37
C LEU A 36 -14.10 -10.00 18.39
N PHE A 37 -15.30 -9.71 18.88
CA PHE A 37 -16.45 -9.41 18.03
C PHE A 37 -16.18 -8.19 17.14
N ASN A 38 -15.61 -7.12 17.70
CA ASN A 38 -15.21 -5.95 16.94
C ASN A 38 -14.07 -6.25 15.95
N TYR A 39 -13.11 -7.11 16.30
CA TYR A 39 -12.05 -7.54 15.38
C TYR A 39 -12.63 -8.28 14.16
N PHE A 40 -13.48 -9.29 14.39
CA PHE A 40 -14.10 -10.02 13.29
C PHE A 40 -15.11 -9.19 12.51
N SER A 41 -15.89 -8.36 13.21
CA SER A 41 -16.89 -7.48 12.60
C SER A 41 -16.23 -6.37 11.79
N SER A 42 -15.19 -5.70 12.30
CA SER A 42 -14.47 -4.65 11.57
C SER A 42 -13.76 -5.19 10.32
N ASN A 43 -13.15 -6.38 10.38
CA ASN A 43 -12.58 -7.02 9.20
C ASN A 43 -13.65 -7.32 8.15
N LYS A 44 -14.81 -7.83 8.58
CA LYS A 44 -15.93 -8.14 7.67
C LYS A 44 -16.57 -6.86 7.11
N GLN A 45 -16.75 -5.84 7.95
CA GLN A 45 -17.39 -4.58 7.61
C GLN A 45 -16.51 -3.71 6.70
N ARG A 46 -15.19 -3.66 6.93
CA ARG A 46 -14.26 -3.04 5.97
C ARG A 46 -14.36 -3.74 4.62
N GLN A 47 -14.35 -5.07 4.61
CA GLN A 47 -14.41 -5.85 3.37
C GLN A 47 -15.75 -5.73 2.62
N ASP A 48 -16.87 -5.57 3.34
CA ASP A 48 -18.23 -5.49 2.75
C ASP A 48 -18.69 -4.05 2.47
N GLN A 49 -18.10 -3.03 3.10
CA GLN A 49 -18.45 -1.61 2.90
C GLN A 49 -17.49 -0.84 2.00
N ALA A 50 -16.33 -1.43 1.67
CA ALA A 50 -15.29 -0.85 0.83
C ALA A 50 -15.78 -0.43 -0.57
N MET A 51 -15.87 0.88 -0.79
CA MET A 51 -15.80 1.49 -2.12
C MET A 51 -14.33 1.78 -2.39
N GLU A 52 -13.67 0.88 -3.11
CA GLU A 52 -12.23 0.91 -3.33
C GLU A 52 -11.91 0.92 -4.82
N LEU A 53 -11.15 1.94 -5.23
CA LEU A 53 -10.53 2.00 -6.54
C LEU A 53 -9.03 1.73 -6.38
N SER A 54 -8.51 0.89 -7.24
CA SER A 54 -7.07 0.69 -7.36
C SER A 54 -6.58 1.13 -8.72
N TYR A 55 -5.40 1.74 -8.76
CA TYR A 55 -4.82 2.16 -10.01
C TYR A 55 -3.38 1.69 -10.22
N THR A 56 -2.99 1.50 -11.48
CA THR A 56 -1.62 1.18 -11.90
C THR A 56 -1.23 2.12 -13.02
N ILE A 57 -0.03 2.70 -12.93
CA ILE A 57 0.51 3.62 -13.93
C ILE A 57 1.73 3.00 -14.55
N ASN A 58 1.78 2.93 -15.88
CA ASN A 58 2.99 2.56 -16.60
C ASN A 58 3.33 3.64 -17.62
N THR A 59 4.55 4.14 -17.56
CA THR A 59 5.10 5.07 -18.56
C THR A 59 6.08 4.30 -19.45
N LEU A 60 5.75 4.15 -20.72
CA LEU A 60 6.60 3.55 -21.73
C LEU A 60 7.19 4.67 -22.60
N SER A 61 8.52 4.70 -22.72
CA SER A 61 9.16 5.51 -23.76
C SER A 61 8.95 4.82 -25.10
N ILE A 62 8.28 5.51 -26.03
CA ILE A 62 8.17 5.05 -27.42
C ILE A 62 9.44 5.43 -28.19
N LEU A 63 9.98 6.61 -27.88
CA LEU A 63 11.20 7.15 -28.47
C LEU A 63 11.87 8.08 -27.46
N GLU A 64 13.09 7.73 -27.05
CA GLU A 64 13.95 8.53 -26.17
C GLU A 64 15.34 8.61 -26.79
N PHE A 65 15.81 9.83 -27.04
CA PHE A 65 17.15 10.05 -27.57
C PHE A 65 18.12 10.23 -26.40
N LYS A 66 19.06 9.30 -26.27
CA LYS A 66 20.15 9.44 -25.29
C LYS A 66 21.11 10.53 -25.76
N LYS A 67 21.60 11.31 -24.79
CA LYS A 67 22.49 12.46 -24.94
C LYS A 67 23.93 12.08 -25.36
N ASP A 68 24.09 11.08 -26.23
CA ASP A 68 25.39 10.78 -26.82
C ASP A 68 25.68 11.81 -27.91
N ILE A 69 26.91 12.32 -27.91
CA ILE A 69 27.34 13.66 -28.37
C ILE A 69 27.13 13.95 -29.89
N GLY A 70 26.47 13.08 -30.65
CA GLY A 70 26.18 13.26 -32.09
C GLY A 70 24.72 13.60 -32.47
N GLN A 71 23.75 13.52 -31.57
CA GLN A 71 22.30 13.56 -31.91
C GLN A 71 21.59 14.90 -31.63
N LYS A 72 22.32 16.02 -31.54
CA LYS A 72 21.76 17.34 -31.15
C LYS A 72 20.69 17.92 -32.09
N ASN A 73 20.45 17.32 -33.27
CA ASN A 73 19.59 17.87 -34.32
C ASN A 73 18.47 16.92 -34.75
N ILE A 74 18.13 15.90 -33.95
CA ILE A 74 17.02 15.01 -34.26
C ILE A 74 15.79 15.47 -33.50
N SER A 75 14.77 15.85 -34.25
CA SER A 75 13.45 16.15 -33.71
C SER A 75 12.39 15.26 -34.36
N ILE A 76 11.41 14.89 -33.58
CA ILE A 76 10.25 14.10 -33.99
C ILE A 76 9.16 15.09 -34.36
N LEU A 77 8.67 15.02 -35.59
CA LEU A 77 7.45 15.73 -35.97
C LEU A 77 6.25 14.81 -35.72
N TYR A 78 5.37 15.26 -34.84
CA TYR A 78 4.08 14.63 -34.59
C TYR A 78 2.98 15.38 -35.32
N GLY A 79 2.35 14.72 -36.31
CA GLY A 79 1.50 15.42 -37.28
C GLY A 79 2.32 16.40 -38.12
N GLU A 80 1.76 17.58 -38.40
CA GLU A 80 2.43 18.60 -39.24
C GLU A 80 3.16 19.67 -38.40
N ASP A 81 2.71 19.93 -37.16
CA ASP A 81 3.09 21.17 -36.43
C ASP A 81 3.84 20.96 -35.10
N TYR A 82 3.99 19.72 -34.63
CA TYR A 82 4.54 19.46 -33.29
C TYR A 82 5.94 18.86 -33.34
N GLU A 83 6.95 19.69 -33.14
CA GLU A 83 8.32 19.26 -32.93
C GLU A 83 8.53 18.79 -31.48
N LEU A 84 8.97 17.54 -31.33
CA LEU A 84 9.17 16.84 -30.07
C LEU A 84 10.60 16.31 -29.98
N ALA A 85 11.17 16.37 -28.79
CA ALA A 85 12.43 15.74 -28.46
C ALA A 85 12.24 14.29 -27.98
N ASP A 86 11.15 13.99 -27.28
CA ASP A 86 10.82 12.65 -26.77
C ASP A 86 9.31 12.37 -26.88
N LEU A 87 8.95 11.08 -26.97
CA LEU A 87 7.56 10.61 -27.04
C LEU A 87 7.31 9.47 -26.03
N TYR A 88 6.28 9.64 -25.20
CA TYR A 88 5.91 8.69 -24.15
C TYR A 88 4.46 8.25 -24.27
N LEU A 89 4.21 6.97 -24.02
CA LEU A 89 2.89 6.43 -23.77
C LEU A 89 2.70 6.24 -22.27
N ILE A 90 1.81 7.01 -21.67
CA ILE A 90 1.43 6.88 -20.26
C ILE A 90 0.11 6.14 -20.20
N SER A 91 0.11 4.95 -19.59
CA SER A 91 -1.10 4.17 -19.37
C SER A 91 -1.49 4.19 -17.90
N CYS A 92 -2.78 4.34 -17.63
CA CYS A 92 -3.35 4.23 -16.29
C CYS A 92 -4.53 3.27 -16.31
N ASN A 93 -4.43 2.21 -15.52
CA ASN A 93 -5.50 1.25 -15.31
C ASN A 93 -6.18 1.57 -13.99
N ILE A 94 -7.50 1.77 -14.01
CA ILE A 94 -8.32 1.99 -12.81
C ILE A 94 -9.29 0.81 -12.69
N GLU A 95 -9.33 0.19 -11.52
CA GLU A 95 -10.12 -1.01 -11.25
C GLU A 95 -10.92 -0.81 -9.96
N ASN A 96 -12.22 -1.10 -10.00
CA ASN A 96 -13.00 -1.25 -8.76
C ASN A 96 -12.68 -2.60 -8.13
N THR A 97 -11.81 -2.56 -7.13
CA THR A 97 -11.36 -3.74 -6.39
C THR A 97 -12.21 -3.99 -5.13
N GLY A 98 -13.14 -3.07 -4.83
CA GLY A 98 -14.13 -3.22 -3.77
C GLY A 98 -15.28 -4.16 -4.15
N ARG A 99 -16.17 -4.41 -3.18
CA ARG A 99 -17.37 -5.25 -3.38
C ARG A 99 -18.61 -4.46 -3.80
N LYS A 100 -18.56 -3.14 -3.67
CA LYS A 100 -19.69 -2.24 -3.96
C LYS A 100 -19.51 -1.52 -5.28
N VAL A 101 -20.65 -1.20 -5.89
CA VAL A 101 -20.73 -0.28 -7.01
C VAL A 101 -20.34 1.12 -6.53
N ILE A 102 -19.47 1.79 -7.27
CA ILE A 102 -19.08 3.18 -7.04
C ILE A 102 -19.87 4.06 -7.99
N LYS A 103 -20.46 5.15 -7.50
CA LYS A 103 -21.35 6.01 -8.29
C LYS A 103 -20.92 7.47 -8.19
N ASN A 104 -21.04 8.18 -9.32
CA ASN A 104 -20.78 9.61 -9.44
C ASN A 104 -19.40 10.04 -8.92
N GLU A 105 -18.35 9.31 -9.32
CA GLU A 105 -16.98 9.59 -8.88
C GLU A 105 -16.25 10.44 -9.93
N GLU A 106 -15.44 11.40 -9.46
CA GLU A 106 -14.59 12.22 -10.33
C GLU A 106 -13.11 11.85 -10.09
N ILE A 107 -12.44 11.41 -11.14
CA ILE A 107 -11.01 11.08 -11.10
C ILE A 107 -10.25 12.13 -11.90
N THR A 108 -9.21 12.69 -11.28
CA THR A 108 -8.33 13.68 -11.89
C THR A 108 -6.95 13.08 -12.12
N PHE A 109 -6.44 13.31 -13.32
CA PHE A 109 -5.11 12.97 -13.79
C PHE A 109 -4.28 14.25 -13.88
N ASP A 110 -3.18 14.31 -13.15
CA ASP A 110 -2.23 15.42 -13.13
C ASP A 110 -0.90 14.98 -13.74
N PHE A 111 -0.51 15.63 -14.83
CA PHE A 111 0.67 15.28 -15.63
C PHE A 111 1.81 16.23 -15.29
N LEU A 112 2.77 15.73 -14.52
CA LEU A 112 3.97 16.48 -14.17
C LEU A 112 5.08 16.24 -15.20
N HIS A 113 5.82 17.30 -15.50
CA HIS A 113 6.99 17.29 -16.41
C HIS A 113 6.65 16.97 -17.88
N THR A 114 5.44 17.35 -18.34
CA THR A 114 5.01 17.23 -19.74
C THR A 114 4.96 18.61 -20.40
N ASN A 115 6.04 19.03 -21.07
CA ASN A 115 6.15 20.39 -21.62
C ASN A 115 5.28 20.63 -22.88
N VAL A 116 4.82 19.57 -23.55
CA VAL A 116 3.90 19.66 -24.71
C VAL A 116 2.48 19.24 -24.33
N GLY A 117 2.29 18.69 -23.13
CA GLY A 117 1.02 18.13 -22.69
C GLY A 117 0.68 16.79 -23.36
N ILE A 118 -0.61 16.56 -23.55
CA ILE A 118 -1.19 15.32 -24.07
C ILE A 118 -1.52 15.52 -25.55
N LEU A 119 -0.86 14.77 -26.41
CA LEU A 119 -1.05 14.80 -27.87
C LEU A 119 -2.30 14.02 -28.25
N GLU A 120 -2.47 12.83 -27.67
CA GLU A 120 -3.62 11.97 -27.90
C GLU A 120 -4.06 11.29 -26.60
N GLN A 121 -5.35 10.97 -26.54
CA GLN A 121 -5.95 10.28 -25.41
C GLN A 121 -6.86 9.16 -25.91
N PHE A 122 -6.74 8.01 -25.27
CA PHE A 122 -7.54 6.83 -25.55
C PHE A 122 -8.07 6.27 -24.24
N SER A 123 -9.26 5.66 -24.31
CA SER A 123 -9.83 4.91 -23.20
C SER A 123 -10.41 3.61 -23.70
N ASP A 124 -10.28 2.57 -22.87
CA ASP A 124 -10.93 1.28 -23.07
C ASP A 124 -11.66 0.89 -21.78
N PRO A 125 -13.00 0.83 -21.79
CA PRO A 125 -13.90 1.10 -22.93
C PRO A 125 -13.94 2.60 -23.32
N PRO A 126 -14.35 2.95 -24.56
CA PRO A 126 -14.40 4.34 -25.03
C PRO A 126 -15.38 5.20 -24.20
N LEU A 127 -15.06 6.47 -24.00
CA LEU A 127 -15.82 7.45 -23.21
C LEU A 127 -17.35 7.40 -23.44
N ASN A 128 -17.78 7.47 -24.71
CA ASN A 128 -19.20 7.65 -25.04
C ASN A 128 -19.99 6.35 -25.29
N ASP A 129 -19.33 5.18 -25.24
CA ASP A 129 -19.94 3.88 -25.57
C ASP A 129 -19.82 2.87 -24.42
N ASN A 130 -19.47 3.34 -23.22
CA ASN A 130 -19.29 2.46 -22.07
C ASN A 130 -20.53 2.40 -21.17
N SER A 131 -20.74 1.22 -20.59
CA SER A 131 -21.78 0.97 -19.58
C SER A 131 -21.56 1.73 -18.27
N MET A 132 -20.39 2.37 -18.10
CA MET A 132 -20.01 3.08 -16.87
C MET A 132 -20.46 4.55 -16.85
N GLY A 133 -20.92 5.08 -17.99
CA GLY A 133 -21.28 6.49 -18.15
C GLY A 133 -20.10 7.41 -17.83
N MET A 134 -19.00 7.26 -18.58
CA MET A 134 -17.78 8.03 -18.41
C MET A 134 -17.76 9.30 -19.27
N ASP A 135 -17.64 10.46 -18.65
CA ASP A 135 -17.60 11.75 -19.34
C ASP A 135 -16.31 12.52 -18.99
N GLU A 136 -15.69 13.19 -19.96
CA GLU A 136 -14.58 14.11 -19.69
C GLU A 136 -15.12 15.46 -19.20
N ILE A 137 -14.65 15.92 -18.04
CA ILE A 137 -14.96 17.23 -17.48
C ILE A 137 -13.85 18.22 -17.87
N LYS A 138 -14.24 19.30 -18.55
CA LYS A 138 -13.33 20.43 -18.81
C LYS A 138 -13.03 21.16 -17.50
N ILE A 139 -11.74 21.41 -17.25
CA ILE A 139 -11.27 22.18 -16.10
C ILE A 139 -11.00 23.60 -16.60
N GLU A 140 -11.73 24.59 -16.08
CA GLU A 140 -11.64 25.98 -16.54
C GLU A 140 -10.43 26.71 -15.91
N ASP A 141 -10.05 26.36 -14.69
CA ASP A 141 -9.00 27.04 -13.91
C ASP A 141 -7.67 26.27 -13.85
N ILE A 142 -7.11 25.89 -15.00
CA ILE A 142 -5.79 25.24 -15.05
C ILE A 142 -4.70 26.32 -14.95
N LYS A 143 -3.79 26.21 -13.97
CA LYS A 143 -2.65 27.13 -13.87
C LYS A 143 -1.73 26.97 -15.07
N GLN A 144 -1.09 28.07 -15.49
CA GLN A 144 -0.17 28.06 -16.61
C GLN A 144 0.95 27.02 -16.39
N GLY A 145 1.09 26.09 -17.33
CA GLY A 145 2.06 24.99 -17.26
C GLY A 145 1.58 23.71 -16.56
N GLU A 146 0.38 23.69 -15.99
CA GLU A 146 -0.26 22.46 -15.52
C GLU A 146 -0.99 21.76 -16.67
N VAL A 147 -0.92 20.43 -16.70
CA VAL A 147 -1.67 19.60 -17.64
C VAL A 147 -2.50 18.65 -16.81
N LYS A 148 -3.82 18.88 -16.79
CA LYS A 148 -4.77 18.12 -15.98
C LYS A 148 -5.94 17.64 -16.83
N LYS A 149 -6.39 16.42 -16.57
CA LYS A 149 -7.60 15.83 -17.17
C LYS A 149 -8.50 15.32 -16.06
N ARG A 150 -9.80 15.55 -16.16
CA ARG A 150 -10.78 15.06 -15.18
C ARG A 150 -11.85 14.25 -15.90
N TYR A 151 -12.20 13.12 -15.32
CA TYR A 151 -13.23 12.23 -15.82
C TYR A 151 -14.27 11.97 -14.73
N PHE A 152 -15.53 12.05 -15.12
CA PHE A 152 -16.67 11.67 -14.31
C PHE A 152 -17.06 10.23 -14.65
N PHE A 153 -17.36 9.44 -13.62
CA PHE A 153 -17.89 8.09 -13.76
C PHE A 153 -19.26 8.02 -13.10
N ARG A 154 -20.30 7.76 -13.89
CA ARG A 154 -21.65 7.55 -13.36
C ARG A 154 -21.72 6.29 -12.50
N GLU A 155 -21.17 5.17 -12.99
CA GLU A 155 -21.22 3.89 -12.29
C GLU A 155 -20.00 2.99 -12.63
N ILE A 156 -19.24 2.58 -11.61
CA ILE A 156 -18.14 1.62 -11.73
C ILE A 156 -18.52 0.34 -10.98
N LEU A 157 -18.82 -0.72 -11.72
CA LEU A 157 -19.22 -2.02 -11.16
C LEU A 157 -18.03 -2.72 -10.46
N PRO A 158 -18.27 -3.58 -9.47
CA PRO A 158 -17.23 -4.40 -8.86
C PRO A 158 -16.45 -5.21 -9.91
N LYS A 159 -15.11 -5.26 -9.77
CA LYS A 159 -14.17 -5.93 -10.69
C LYS A 159 -14.12 -5.35 -12.11
N SER A 160 -14.84 -4.27 -12.37
CA SER A 160 -14.74 -3.59 -13.66
C SER A 160 -13.48 -2.73 -13.69
N LYS A 161 -12.91 -2.62 -14.89
CA LYS A 161 -11.65 -1.92 -15.15
C LYS A 161 -11.86 -0.94 -16.29
N VAL A 162 -11.22 0.21 -16.17
CA VAL A 162 -11.06 1.19 -17.25
C VAL A 162 -9.58 1.45 -17.45
N GLU A 163 -9.15 1.44 -18.70
CA GLU A 163 -7.79 1.76 -19.09
C GLU A 163 -7.77 3.11 -19.80
N PHE A 164 -6.93 4.01 -19.34
CA PHE A 164 -6.61 5.26 -20.00
C PHE A 164 -5.21 5.17 -20.59
N ARG A 165 -5.05 5.68 -21.80
CA ARG A 165 -3.75 5.85 -22.45
C ARG A 165 -3.62 7.28 -22.91
N PHE A 166 -2.50 7.90 -22.58
CA PHE A 166 -2.16 9.26 -22.93
C PHE A 166 -0.84 9.23 -23.69
N LEU A 167 -0.87 9.70 -24.93
CA LEU A 167 0.33 9.97 -25.68
C LEU A 167 0.83 11.36 -25.30
N SER A 168 2.03 11.46 -24.77
CA SER A 168 2.60 12.73 -24.31
C SER A 168 3.95 12.98 -24.99
N GLY A 169 4.13 14.22 -25.43
CA GLY A 169 5.38 14.69 -26.03
C GLY A 169 6.13 15.67 -25.12
N ARG A 170 7.41 15.86 -25.40
CA ARG A 170 8.23 16.91 -24.78
C ARG A 170 8.97 17.70 -25.85
N ARG A 171 9.04 19.03 -25.75
CA ARG A 171 9.81 19.87 -26.69
C ARG A 171 11.31 19.80 -26.43
N THR A 172 11.68 19.51 -25.19
CA THR A 172 13.07 19.54 -24.72
C THR A 172 13.38 18.23 -24.02
N GLN A 173 14.54 17.64 -24.32
CA GLN A 173 15.10 16.55 -23.52
C GLN A 173 15.38 17.07 -22.11
N GLU A 174 14.68 16.54 -21.12
CA GLU A 174 15.03 16.74 -19.71
C GLU A 174 15.22 15.39 -19.03
N ASP A 175 16.08 15.36 -18.02
CA ASP A 175 16.54 14.12 -17.37
C ASP A 175 15.43 13.37 -16.59
N LYS A 176 14.23 13.96 -16.45
CA LYS A 176 13.11 13.38 -15.70
C LYS A 176 12.03 12.85 -16.65
N VAL A 177 11.67 11.59 -16.50
CA VAL A 177 10.53 10.95 -17.20
C VAL A 177 9.20 11.59 -16.75
N PRO A 178 8.22 11.78 -17.65
CA PRO A 178 6.87 12.23 -17.30
C PRO A 178 6.24 11.39 -16.18
N LYS A 179 5.55 12.07 -15.25
CA LYS A 179 4.85 11.43 -14.14
C LYS A 179 3.37 11.75 -14.18
N LEU A 180 2.55 10.75 -13.86
CA LEU A 180 1.11 10.88 -13.73
C LEU A 180 0.74 10.71 -12.26
N PHE A 181 -0.02 11.67 -11.72
CA PHE A 181 -0.65 11.57 -10.42
C PHE A 181 -2.15 11.41 -10.62
N VAL A 182 -2.76 10.49 -9.88
CA VAL A 182 -4.19 10.21 -9.93
C VAL A 182 -4.79 10.55 -8.58
N SER A 183 -5.85 11.34 -8.59
CA SER A 183 -6.56 11.72 -7.38
C SER A 183 -8.06 11.68 -7.62
N ASN A 184 -8.82 11.57 -6.54
CA ASN A 184 -10.27 11.64 -6.58
C ASN A 184 -10.78 12.82 -5.76
N LYS A 185 -11.97 13.30 -6.09
CA LYS A 185 -12.53 14.53 -5.48
C LYS A 185 -13.02 14.31 -4.05
N ASP A 186 -13.54 13.13 -3.74
CA ASP A 186 -14.18 12.82 -2.45
C ASP A 186 -13.36 11.73 -1.70
N THR A 187 -12.26 12.15 -1.05
CA THR A 187 -11.33 11.24 -0.32
C THR A 187 -11.97 10.48 0.84
N ASN A 188 -13.18 10.85 1.26
CA ASN A 188 -13.87 10.24 2.42
C ASN A 188 -14.83 9.10 2.05
N LYS A 189 -15.21 8.93 0.78
CA LYS A 189 -16.19 7.88 0.37
C LYS A 189 -15.55 6.77 -0.44
N VAL A 190 -14.65 7.12 -1.35
CA VAL A 190 -13.97 6.17 -2.23
C VAL A 190 -12.49 6.21 -1.91
N ASP A 191 -11.93 5.07 -1.50
CA ASP A 191 -10.49 4.94 -1.27
C ASP A 191 -9.82 4.65 -2.63
N LEU A 192 -9.07 5.63 -3.14
CA LEU A 192 -8.28 5.49 -4.35
C LEU A 192 -6.82 5.21 -3.96
N THR A 193 -6.37 3.98 -4.16
CA THR A 193 -5.03 3.55 -3.75
C THR A 193 -4.24 2.99 -4.93
N PRO A 194 -2.93 3.25 -5.08
CA PRO A 194 -2.16 2.55 -6.09
C PRO A 194 -2.12 1.05 -5.78
N LYS A 195 -2.24 0.21 -6.80
CA LYS A 195 -2.34 -1.26 -6.67
C LYS A 195 -1.12 -1.87 -5.97
N GLU A 196 0.05 -1.25 -6.14
CA GLU A 196 1.30 -1.62 -5.47
C GLU A 196 1.19 -1.49 -3.94
N TYR A 197 0.62 -0.39 -3.44
CA TYR A 197 0.48 -0.14 -2.00
C TYR A 197 -0.71 -0.86 -1.36
N LYS A 198 -1.69 -1.29 -2.15
CA LYS A 198 -2.85 -2.04 -1.60
C LYS A 198 -2.42 -3.36 -0.98
N GLY A 199 -1.52 -4.10 -1.64
CA GLY A 199 -0.93 -5.32 -1.09
C GLY A 199 -0.15 -5.05 0.19
N GLU A 200 0.69 -4.00 0.20
CA GLU A 200 1.49 -3.63 1.37
C GLU A 200 0.64 -3.18 2.56
N ARG A 201 -0.42 -2.41 2.33
CA ARG A 201 -1.31 -1.93 3.40
C ARG A 201 -2.06 -3.08 4.06
N ASP A 202 -2.56 -4.03 3.27
CA ASP A 202 -3.22 -5.24 3.78
C ASP A 202 -2.23 -6.13 4.55
N GLU A 203 -0.99 -6.26 4.06
CA GLU A 203 0.08 -6.96 4.77
C GLU A 203 0.44 -6.29 6.10
N ILE A 204 0.62 -4.97 6.12
CA ILE A 204 0.92 -4.20 7.35
C ILE A 204 -0.22 -4.37 8.36
N SER A 205 -1.47 -4.28 7.94
CA SER A 205 -2.61 -4.47 8.84
C SER A 205 -2.64 -5.88 9.44
N ARG A 206 -2.32 -6.92 8.65
CA ARG A 206 -2.22 -8.30 9.14
C ARG A 206 -1.06 -8.48 10.11
N ILE A 207 0.09 -7.86 9.83
CA ILE A 207 1.26 -7.89 10.72
C ILE A 207 0.94 -7.20 12.05
N MET A 208 0.30 -6.03 12.02
CA MET A 208 -0.12 -5.32 13.24
C MET A 208 -1.06 -6.17 14.08
N ASN A 209 -2.08 -6.77 13.45
CA ASN A 209 -3.00 -7.68 14.13
C ASN A 209 -2.27 -8.87 14.75
N PHE A 210 -1.39 -9.52 13.99
CA PHE A 210 -0.57 -10.63 14.49
C PHE A 210 0.23 -10.23 15.72
N VAL A 211 0.92 -9.09 15.69
CA VAL A 211 1.70 -8.58 16.84
C VAL A 211 0.81 -8.28 18.04
N SER A 212 -0.35 -7.65 17.83
CA SER A 212 -1.32 -7.39 18.90
C SER A 212 -1.82 -8.69 19.56
N PHE A 213 -2.17 -9.70 18.76
CA PHE A 213 -2.59 -11.00 19.29
C PHE A 213 -1.44 -11.76 19.94
N LEU A 214 -0.21 -11.62 19.45
CA LEU A 214 0.98 -12.18 20.09
C LEU A 214 1.17 -11.59 21.49
N ILE A 215 1.04 -10.27 21.66
CA ILE A 215 1.11 -9.62 22.97
C ILE A 215 -0.01 -10.12 23.89
N LEU A 216 -1.24 -10.23 23.38
CA LEU A 216 -2.37 -10.76 24.15
C LEU A 216 -2.15 -12.22 24.55
N PHE A 217 -1.52 -13.04 23.70
CA PHE A 217 -1.23 -14.44 23.98
C PHE A 217 -0.33 -14.62 25.20
N PHE A 218 0.61 -13.70 25.43
CA PHE A 218 1.49 -13.74 26.59
C PHE A 218 0.88 -13.06 27.83
N THR A 219 0.15 -11.97 27.66
CA THR A 219 -0.32 -11.14 28.78
C THR A 219 -1.67 -11.58 29.35
N LEU A 220 -2.67 -11.85 28.50
CA LEU A 220 -4.04 -12.14 28.95
C LEU A 220 -4.14 -13.40 29.82
N PRO A 221 -3.48 -14.52 29.48
CA PRO A 221 -3.55 -15.72 30.32
C PRO A 221 -2.92 -15.52 31.69
N GLN A 222 -1.81 -14.78 31.78
CA GLN A 222 -1.17 -14.48 33.06
C GLN A 222 -2.08 -13.67 33.98
N ILE A 223 -2.87 -12.75 33.41
CA ILE A 223 -3.85 -11.96 34.17
C ILE A 223 -5.01 -12.86 34.62
N LEU A 224 -5.46 -13.79 33.78
CA LEU A 224 -6.55 -14.71 34.10
C LEU A 224 -6.17 -15.74 35.16
N GLU A 225 -4.92 -16.23 35.16
CA GLU A 225 -4.38 -17.16 36.18
C GLU A 225 -4.38 -16.53 37.60
N LEU A 226 -4.47 -15.20 37.73
CA LEU A 226 -4.63 -14.51 39.03
C LEU A 226 -6.04 -14.68 39.63
N ILE A 227 -7.02 -15.15 38.85
CA ILE A 227 -8.41 -15.34 39.32
C ILE A 227 -8.51 -16.68 40.06
N PRO A 228 -8.88 -16.70 41.34
CA PRO A 228 -9.02 -17.92 42.11
C PRO A 228 -10.13 -18.84 41.54
N PHE A 229 -9.97 -20.16 41.73
CA PHE A 229 -10.89 -21.26 41.38
C PHE A 229 -11.14 -21.54 39.88
N SER A 230 -11.15 -20.52 39.01
CA SER A 230 -11.48 -20.70 37.57
C SER A 230 -10.46 -20.09 36.61
N GLY A 231 -9.45 -19.38 37.13
CA GLY A 231 -8.43 -18.69 36.35
C GLY A 231 -7.69 -19.60 35.38
N ASP A 232 -7.30 -20.81 35.81
CA ASP A 232 -6.55 -21.76 34.97
C ASP A 232 -7.34 -22.20 33.72
N ILE A 233 -8.62 -22.50 33.89
CA ILE A 233 -9.50 -22.93 32.79
C ILE A 233 -9.74 -21.76 31.82
N LEU A 234 -9.97 -20.57 32.35
CA LEU A 234 -10.15 -19.35 31.56
C LEU A 234 -8.88 -18.97 30.79
N ALA A 235 -7.72 -19.06 31.43
CA ALA A 235 -6.42 -18.80 30.82
C ALA A 235 -6.11 -19.80 29.71
N PHE A 236 -6.44 -21.08 29.91
CA PHE A 236 -6.31 -22.11 28.87
C PHE A 236 -7.20 -21.82 27.66
N LEU A 237 -8.47 -21.47 27.88
CA LEU A 237 -9.40 -21.10 26.82
C LEU A 237 -8.92 -19.86 26.05
N ALA A 238 -8.47 -18.82 26.76
CA ALA A 238 -7.92 -17.61 26.16
C ALA A 238 -6.68 -17.92 25.30
N LYS A 239 -5.73 -18.72 25.82
CA LYS A 239 -4.56 -19.21 25.06
C LYS A 239 -5.01 -19.89 23.77
N LEU A 240 -5.96 -20.83 23.84
CA LEU A 240 -6.40 -21.60 22.69
C LEU A 240 -7.04 -20.71 21.62
N VAL A 241 -7.94 -19.80 22.00
CA VAL A 241 -8.60 -18.87 21.06
C VAL A 241 -7.58 -17.95 20.38
N ILE A 242 -6.67 -17.35 21.15
CA ILE A 242 -5.64 -16.46 20.59
C ILE A 242 -4.68 -17.24 19.70
N PHE A 243 -4.31 -18.47 20.08
CA PHE A 243 -3.44 -19.34 19.29
C PHE A 243 -4.00 -19.64 17.89
N VAL A 244 -5.30 -19.93 17.80
CA VAL A 244 -5.99 -20.14 16.52
C VAL A 244 -5.91 -18.89 15.63
N ILE A 245 -6.03 -17.69 16.21
CA ILE A 245 -5.89 -16.42 15.48
C ILE A 245 -4.46 -16.21 15.00
N ILE A 246 -3.46 -16.45 15.86
CA ILE A 246 -2.03 -16.31 15.54
C ILE A 246 -1.62 -17.26 14.41
N ILE A 247 -2.02 -18.54 14.47
CA ILE A 247 -1.69 -19.54 13.43
C ILE A 247 -2.15 -19.08 12.04
N ARG A 248 -3.33 -18.45 11.95
CA ARG A 248 -3.86 -17.98 10.67
C ARG A 248 -2.95 -16.94 10.01
N ASP A 249 -2.36 -16.05 10.80
CA ASP A 249 -1.60 -14.90 10.28
C ASP A 249 -0.07 -15.12 10.29
N ILE A 250 0.42 -16.21 10.91
CA ILE A 250 1.85 -16.52 11.07
C ILE A 250 2.60 -16.57 9.74
N GLY A 251 1.98 -17.11 8.67
CA GLY A 251 2.61 -17.26 7.37
C GLY A 251 2.93 -15.93 6.69
N THR A 252 2.05 -14.93 6.87
CA THR A 252 2.26 -13.57 6.32
C THR A 252 3.41 -12.90 7.07
N PHE A 253 3.39 -13.02 8.41
CA PHE A 253 4.45 -12.46 9.26
C PHE A 253 5.82 -13.10 8.99
N SER A 254 5.90 -14.44 8.92
CA SER A 254 7.15 -15.16 8.69
C SER A 254 7.77 -14.81 7.33
N LYS A 255 6.95 -14.66 6.29
CA LYS A 255 7.42 -14.23 4.97
C LYS A 255 8.07 -12.84 5.04
N LYS A 256 7.44 -11.89 5.74
CA LYS A 256 7.98 -10.52 5.84
C LYS A 256 9.25 -10.43 6.67
N ILE A 257 9.35 -11.19 7.75
CA ILE A 257 10.58 -11.33 8.52
C ILE A 257 11.69 -11.97 7.68
N ALA A 258 11.37 -13.00 6.89
CA ALA A 258 12.33 -13.60 5.97
C ALA A 258 12.83 -12.59 4.92
N GLU A 259 11.94 -11.81 4.31
CA GLU A 259 12.31 -10.72 3.39
C GLU A 259 13.26 -9.72 4.07
N LEU A 260 12.93 -9.26 5.28
CA LEU A 260 13.75 -8.32 6.06
C LEU A 260 15.11 -8.91 6.47
N LEU A 261 15.20 -10.21 6.75
CA LEU A 261 16.45 -10.88 7.12
C LEU A 261 17.32 -11.20 5.89
N ILE A 262 16.71 -11.43 4.72
CA ILE A 262 17.40 -11.73 3.46
C ILE A 262 17.88 -10.45 2.76
N LEU A 263 17.17 -9.34 2.88
CA LEU A 263 17.55 -8.02 2.33
C LEU A 263 18.98 -7.58 2.67
N PRO A 264 19.43 -7.60 3.94
CA PRO A 264 20.81 -7.26 4.29
C PRO A 264 21.83 -8.27 3.73
N PHE A 265 21.44 -9.53 3.56
CA PHE A 265 22.30 -10.56 2.98
C PHE A 265 22.52 -10.35 1.47
N GLN A 266 21.49 -9.93 0.73
CA GLN A 266 21.62 -9.60 -0.69
C GLN A 266 22.42 -8.31 -0.93
N ILE A 267 22.20 -7.25 -0.12
CA ILE A 267 23.00 -6.01 -0.21
C ILE A 267 24.48 -6.32 0.03
N SER A 268 24.82 -7.21 0.96
CA SER A 268 26.20 -7.63 1.21
C SER A 268 26.84 -8.37 0.03
N LYS A 269 26.08 -9.18 -0.71
CA LYS A 269 26.56 -9.89 -1.92
C LYS A 269 26.76 -8.93 -3.09
N THR A 270 25.84 -7.99 -3.30
CA THR A 270 25.94 -7.01 -4.40
C THR A 270 27.06 -6.00 -4.15
N GLN A 271 27.30 -5.60 -2.89
CA GLN A 271 28.47 -4.80 -2.53
C GLN A 271 29.77 -5.60 -2.73
N ARG A 272 29.86 -6.86 -2.26
CA ARG A 272 31.05 -7.71 -2.48
C ARG A 272 31.32 -7.97 -3.97
N ALA A 273 30.29 -8.12 -4.81
CA ALA A 273 30.45 -8.26 -6.25
C ALA A 273 30.98 -6.97 -6.91
N LYS A 274 30.59 -5.78 -6.42
CA LYS A 274 31.12 -4.50 -6.89
C LYS A 274 32.59 -4.27 -6.51
N TYR A 275 33.04 -4.82 -5.37
CA TYR A 275 34.43 -4.67 -4.91
C TYR A 275 35.39 -5.75 -5.45
N ASN A 276 34.90 -6.89 -5.94
CA ASN A 276 35.74 -7.95 -6.52
C ASN A 276 36.05 -7.78 -8.02
N ILE A 277 35.49 -6.77 -8.70
CA ILE A 277 35.74 -6.55 -10.14
C ILE A 277 36.99 -5.68 -10.37
N ASN A 278 37.68 -5.20 -9.34
CA ASN A 278 38.79 -4.24 -9.52
C ASN A 278 40.16 -4.69 -8.98
N ILE A 279 40.45 -6.00 -8.96
CA ILE A 279 41.80 -6.50 -8.66
C ILE A 279 42.17 -7.62 -9.65
N GLN A 280 42.16 -7.33 -10.95
CA GLN A 280 42.85 -8.20 -11.90
C GLN A 280 43.22 -7.53 -13.23
N ASP A 281 43.63 -6.25 -13.24
CA ASP A 281 44.29 -5.66 -14.42
C ASP A 281 45.30 -4.59 -14.01
N SER A 282 46.45 -5.04 -13.49
CA SER A 282 47.70 -4.26 -13.56
C SER A 282 48.89 -5.20 -13.38
N LYS A 283 49.12 -6.09 -14.34
CA LYS A 283 50.48 -6.57 -14.60
C LYS A 283 51.12 -5.58 -15.56
N ILE A 284 51.96 -4.74 -14.98
CA ILE A 284 52.97 -3.94 -15.67
C ILE A 284 53.89 -4.95 -16.37
N GLU A 285 53.89 -4.97 -17.70
CA GLU A 285 55.00 -5.50 -18.49
C GLU A 285 55.69 -4.34 -19.19
N ASP A 286 56.88 -4.09 -18.66
CA ASP A 286 57.97 -3.32 -19.20
C ASP A 286 58.36 -3.87 -20.58
N SER A 287 58.36 -3.02 -21.61
CA SER A 287 59.24 -3.20 -22.77
C SER A 287 59.47 -1.86 -23.44
N GLY A 288 60.66 -1.32 -23.24
CA GLY A 288 61.15 -0.17 -23.99
C GLY A 288 61.36 -0.49 -25.46
N ILE A 289 61.46 0.55 -26.28
CA ILE A 289 62.71 0.98 -26.92
C ILE A 289 62.43 2.26 -27.72
N SER A 290 63.33 3.22 -27.50
CA SER A 290 63.62 4.43 -28.26
C SER A 290 63.89 4.21 -29.75
N ILE A 291 63.37 5.10 -30.62
CA ILE A 291 64.08 6.16 -31.38
C ILE A 291 63.06 7.27 -31.66
#